data_AF-A0A938CL51-F1
#
_entry.id   AF-A0A938CL51-F1
#
_cell.length_a   1.000
_cell.length_b   1.000
_cell.length_c   1.000
_cell.angle_alpha   90.00
_cell.angle_beta   90.00
_cell.angle_gamma   90.00
#
_symmetry.space_group_name_H-M   'P 1'
#
loop_
_entity.id
_entity.type
_entity.pdbx_description
1 polymer ?
#
loop_
_entity_poly.entity_id
_entity_poly.type
_entity_poly.pdbx_seq_one_letter_code
_entity_poly.pdbx_strand_id
1 'polypeptide(L)'
;MLGYSEAARATYIREAGIDPLDLPRLPSEGRAKTDLESWLRWRFGGLTVLMGDVAARFRQPPLRRGLVAVVLAGAYRGSQVGRGRAAEDWLTWILDDIIDGVLLEGAWEEGSEDRDYASALGIIAKTGKEIEIGVMLRAPSKQGDTALQRQQEIVLAQGRAPDYWMIEVNDEAGLQAAKEFLAAQPRGPAPDAP
;
A
#
# COMPACT_ATOMS: atom_id res chain seq x y z
N MET A 1 -2.47 15.47 -2.27
CA MET A 1 -3.06 14.66 -1.18
C MET A 1 -4.55 14.95 -1.07
N LEU A 2 -5.39 13.95 -1.34
CA LEU A 2 -6.84 14.07 -1.13
C LEU A 2 -7.14 14.30 0.35
N GLY A 3 -7.87 15.37 0.65
CA GLY A 3 -8.33 15.73 2.01
C GLY A 3 -7.50 16.76 2.77
N TYR A 4 -6.30 17.13 2.30
CA TYR A 4 -5.45 18.15 2.95
C TYR A 4 -5.15 19.37 2.08
N SER A 5 -5.46 19.33 0.78
CA SER A 5 -5.39 20.52 -0.06
C SER A 5 -6.54 21.48 0.24
N GLU A 6 -6.35 22.77 -0.06
CA GLU A 6 -7.41 23.77 0.09
C GLU A 6 -8.69 23.40 -0.67
N ALA A 7 -8.54 22.87 -1.90
CA ALA A 7 -9.66 22.42 -2.71
C ALA A 7 -10.43 21.25 -2.06
N ALA A 8 -9.72 20.28 -1.48
CA ALA A 8 -10.35 19.16 -0.80
C ALA A 8 -11.04 19.61 0.50
N ARG A 9 -10.41 20.51 1.27
CA ARG A 9 -11.01 21.13 2.45
C ARG A 9 -12.28 21.90 2.11
N ALA A 10 -12.24 22.78 1.10
CA ALA A 10 -13.41 23.54 0.65
C ALA A 10 -14.54 22.64 0.16
N THR A 11 -14.21 21.50 -0.47
CA THR A 11 -15.23 20.52 -0.90
C THR A 11 -15.88 19.85 0.29
N TYR A 12 -15.10 19.34 1.25
CA TYR A 12 -15.66 18.72 2.45
C TYR A 12 -16.49 19.69 3.30
N ILE A 13 -16.05 20.94 3.46
CA ILE A 13 -16.83 21.97 4.17
C ILE A 13 -18.19 22.19 3.51
N ARG A 14 -18.26 22.24 2.18
CA ARG A 14 -19.54 22.39 1.46
C ARG A 14 -20.47 21.20 1.66
N GLU A 15 -19.93 19.99 1.75
CA GLU A 15 -20.72 18.75 1.86
C GLU A 15 -21.14 18.44 3.30
N ALA A 16 -20.25 18.62 4.27
CA ALA A 16 -20.43 18.21 5.66
C ALA A 16 -20.65 19.38 6.62
N GLY A 17 -20.43 20.63 6.19
CA GLY A 17 -20.55 21.82 7.05
C GLY A 17 -19.51 21.93 8.15
N ILE A 18 -18.44 21.12 8.10
CA ILE A 18 -17.39 21.03 9.11
C ILE A 18 -16.03 21.22 8.43
N ASP A 19 -15.18 22.01 9.06
CA ASP A 19 -13.78 22.11 8.67
C ASP A 19 -13.00 20.90 9.16
N PRO A 20 -12.33 20.14 8.29
CA PRO A 20 -11.52 19.01 8.72
C PRO A 20 -10.33 19.41 9.61
N LEU A 21 -9.92 20.68 9.61
CA LEU A 21 -8.88 21.20 10.51
C LEU A 21 -9.37 21.38 11.96
N ASP A 22 -10.68 21.50 12.16
CA ASP A 22 -11.29 21.61 13.50
C ASP A 22 -11.45 20.24 14.17
N LEU A 23 -11.23 19.14 13.43
CA LEU A 23 -11.37 17.79 13.95
C LEU A 23 -10.20 17.46 14.89
N PRO A 24 -10.47 17.00 16.12
CA PRO A 24 -9.41 16.55 17.01
C PRO A 24 -8.68 15.34 16.41
N ARG A 25 -7.38 15.26 16.71
CA ARG A 25 -6.50 14.24 16.11
C ARG A 25 -6.89 12.81 16.50
N LEU A 26 -7.32 12.58 17.73
CA LEU A 26 -7.67 11.27 18.29
C LEU A 26 -8.80 11.38 19.33
N PRO A 27 -10.04 11.69 18.90
CA PRO A 27 -11.20 11.61 19.78
C PRO A 27 -11.46 10.14 20.17
N SER A 28 -11.62 9.87 21.45
CA SER A 28 -11.95 8.52 21.95
C SER A 28 -13.44 8.20 21.80
N GLU A 29 -14.31 9.22 21.83
CA GLU A 29 -15.77 9.05 21.86
C GLU A 29 -16.54 10.31 21.46
N GLY A 30 -17.88 10.18 21.40
CA GLY A 30 -18.80 11.28 21.16
C GLY A 30 -18.82 11.81 19.73
N ARG A 31 -19.42 12.99 19.55
CA ARG A 31 -19.62 13.63 18.24
C ARG A 31 -18.33 13.80 17.46
N ALA A 32 -17.25 14.19 18.14
CA ALA A 32 -15.95 14.40 17.51
C ALA A 32 -15.39 13.13 16.84
N LYS A 33 -15.61 11.95 17.43
CA LYS A 33 -15.24 10.67 16.82
C LYS A 33 -16.07 10.39 15.57
N THR A 34 -17.39 10.59 15.64
CA THR A 34 -18.29 10.42 14.50
C THR A 34 -17.92 11.35 13.34
N ASP A 35 -17.61 12.62 13.64
CA ASP A 35 -17.23 13.61 12.62
C ASP A 35 -15.88 13.23 11.98
N LEU A 36 -14.92 12.73 12.76
CA LEU A 36 -13.66 12.20 12.25
C LEU A 36 -13.87 10.97 11.35
N GLU A 37 -14.68 10.00 11.78
CA GLU A 37 -14.99 8.80 10.99
C GLU A 37 -15.74 9.15 9.69
N SER A 38 -16.63 10.15 9.74
CA SER A 38 -17.31 10.69 8.56
C SER A 38 -16.32 11.27 7.56
N TRP A 39 -15.39 12.12 8.03
CA TRP A 39 -14.36 12.69 7.17
C TRP A 39 -13.43 11.64 6.58
N LEU A 40 -13.03 10.63 7.37
CA LEU A 40 -12.20 9.53 6.88
C LEU A 40 -12.92 8.72 5.79
N ARG A 41 -14.21 8.39 5.99
CA ARG A 41 -15.02 7.71 4.97
C ARG A 41 -15.13 8.53 3.69
N TRP A 42 -15.36 9.83 3.81
CA TRP A 42 -15.38 10.73 2.65
C TRP A 42 -14.05 10.70 1.88
N ARG A 43 -12.92 10.75 2.59
CA ARG A 43 -11.58 10.65 1.97
C ARG A 43 -11.36 9.31 1.26
N PHE A 44 -11.75 8.20 1.90
CA PHE A 44 -11.64 6.87 1.28
C PHE A 44 -12.53 6.73 0.05
N GLY A 45 -13.75 7.26 0.08
CA GLY A 45 -14.64 7.26 -1.07
C GLY A 45 -14.03 8.00 -2.25
N GLY A 46 -13.52 9.21 -2.03
CA GLY A 46 -12.86 9.99 -3.08
C GLY A 46 -11.62 9.30 -3.66
N LEU A 47 -10.81 8.65 -2.81
CA LEU A 47 -9.66 7.87 -3.28
C LEU A 47 -10.07 6.63 -4.07
N THR A 48 -11.10 5.93 -3.63
CA THR A 48 -11.64 4.75 -4.33
C THR A 48 -12.15 5.11 -5.71
N VAL A 49 -12.86 6.25 -5.85
CA VAL A 49 -13.27 6.78 -7.16
C VAL A 49 -12.06 7.07 -8.04
N LEU A 50 -11.04 7.77 -7.51
CA LEU A 50 -9.81 8.04 -8.25
C LEU A 50 -9.12 6.75 -8.71
N MET A 51 -9.02 5.74 -7.84
CA MET A 51 -8.43 4.45 -8.19
C MET A 51 -9.24 3.71 -9.24
N GLY A 52 -10.58 3.78 -9.19
CA GLY A 52 -11.46 3.27 -10.23
C GLY A 52 -11.22 3.93 -11.60
N ASP A 53 -11.08 5.26 -11.63
CA ASP A 53 -10.78 6.01 -12.86
C ASP A 53 -9.40 5.62 -13.43
N VAL A 54 -8.40 5.47 -12.56
CA VAL A 54 -7.06 4.98 -12.94
C VAL A 54 -7.17 3.58 -13.54
N ALA A 55 -7.80 2.64 -12.84
CA ALA A 55 -7.97 1.27 -13.30
C ALA A 55 -8.68 1.21 -14.66
N ALA A 56 -9.78 1.95 -14.82
CA ALA A 56 -10.51 2.05 -16.08
C ALA A 56 -9.61 2.53 -17.22
N ARG A 57 -8.72 3.50 -16.96
CA ARG A 57 -7.78 4.01 -17.96
C ARG A 57 -6.72 2.99 -18.36
N PHE A 58 -6.16 2.23 -17.41
CA PHE A 58 -5.15 1.21 -17.68
C PHE A 58 -5.71 -0.03 -18.40
N ARG A 59 -7.00 -0.33 -18.19
CA ARG A 59 -7.70 -1.44 -18.86
C ARG A 59 -8.11 -1.11 -20.29
N GLN A 60 -8.22 0.18 -20.64
CA GLN A 60 -8.51 0.60 -22.02
C GLN A 60 -7.31 0.42 -22.96
N PRO A 61 -7.55 0.29 -24.28
CA PRO A 61 -6.49 0.38 -25.29
C PRO A 61 -5.70 1.69 -25.16
N PRO A 62 -4.38 1.68 -25.44
CA PRO A 62 -3.57 0.56 -25.91
C PRO A 62 -2.97 -0.31 -24.80
N LEU A 63 -3.17 0.05 -23.52
CA LEU A 63 -2.47 -0.57 -22.40
C LEU A 63 -2.97 -1.99 -22.14
N ARG A 64 -4.30 -2.16 -21.96
CA ARG A 64 -4.93 -3.45 -21.58
C ARG A 64 -4.18 -4.15 -20.43
N ARG A 65 -3.75 -3.37 -19.43
CA ARG A 65 -2.98 -3.88 -18.29
C ARG A 65 -3.86 -4.00 -17.06
N GLY A 66 -3.55 -4.99 -16.22
CA GLY A 66 -4.05 -5.04 -14.85
C GLY A 66 -3.39 -3.99 -13.98
N LEU A 67 -4.03 -3.69 -12.86
CA LEU A 67 -3.57 -2.76 -11.85
C LEU A 67 -3.22 -3.53 -10.57
N VAL A 68 -1.96 -3.45 -10.16
CA VAL A 68 -1.49 -4.05 -8.91
C VAL A 68 -1.17 -2.92 -7.93
N ALA A 69 -1.72 -2.97 -6.72
CA ALA A 69 -1.47 -1.97 -5.69
C ALA A 69 -0.34 -2.41 -4.76
N VAL A 70 0.60 -1.51 -4.47
CA VAL A 70 1.56 -1.68 -3.37
C VAL A 70 0.88 -1.25 -2.08
N VAL A 71 0.86 -2.14 -1.07
CA VAL A 71 0.07 -1.92 0.14
C VAL A 71 0.79 -2.42 1.39
N LEU A 72 0.59 -1.76 2.53
CA LEU A 72 1.07 -2.30 3.80
C LEU A 72 0.24 -3.53 4.23
N ALA A 73 0.92 -4.64 4.49
CA ALA A 73 0.32 -5.87 4.99
C ALA A 73 -0.40 -5.65 6.33
N GLY A 74 0.19 -4.84 7.20
CA GLY A 74 -0.36 -4.51 8.53
C GLY A 74 -1.52 -3.51 8.53
N ALA A 75 -1.92 -2.94 7.39
CA ALA A 75 -2.87 -1.82 7.31
C ALA A 75 -4.17 -2.08 8.11
N TYR A 76 -4.72 -3.29 8.01
CA TYR A 76 -6.00 -3.64 8.63
C TYR A 76 -5.93 -4.10 10.10
N ARG A 77 -4.72 -4.25 10.67
CA ARG A 77 -4.56 -4.40 12.12
C ARG A 77 -4.63 -3.06 12.85
N GLY A 78 -4.31 -1.96 12.16
CA GLY A 78 -4.39 -0.61 12.70
C GLY A 78 -5.82 -0.12 12.89
N SER A 79 -5.96 1.01 13.59
CA SER A 79 -7.25 1.70 13.68
C SER A 79 -7.68 2.25 12.32
N GLN A 80 -8.99 2.44 12.13
CA GLN A 80 -9.54 3.11 10.96
C GLN A 80 -8.94 4.51 10.75
N VAL A 81 -8.59 5.21 11.84
CA VAL A 81 -7.90 6.51 11.80
C VAL A 81 -6.50 6.36 11.21
N GLY A 82 -5.76 5.31 11.58
CA GLY A 82 -4.46 4.99 11.01
C GLY A 82 -4.54 4.79 9.50
N ARG A 83 -5.43 3.91 9.05
CA ARG A 83 -5.68 3.67 7.62
C ARG A 83 -6.10 4.94 6.88
N GLY A 84 -6.97 5.74 7.50
CA GLY A 84 -7.47 6.98 6.90
C GLY A 84 -6.39 8.04 6.73
N ARG A 85 -5.39 8.08 7.61
CA ARG A 85 -4.21 8.94 7.44
C ARG A 85 -3.30 8.44 6.33
N ALA A 86 -3.06 7.14 6.26
CA ALA A 86 -2.23 6.52 5.24
C ALA A 86 -2.92 6.44 3.86
N ALA A 87 -4.23 6.73 3.79
CA ALA A 87 -5.03 6.58 2.58
C ALA A 87 -4.99 5.12 2.06
N GLU A 88 -4.98 4.15 2.97
CA GLU A 88 -4.93 2.73 2.67
C GLU A 88 -6.32 2.11 2.78
N ASP A 89 -6.93 1.80 1.63
CA ASP A 89 -8.19 1.05 1.58
C ASP A 89 -8.20 -0.02 0.50
N TRP A 90 -7.10 -0.79 0.45
CA TRP A 90 -6.90 -1.82 -0.56
C TRP A 90 -7.94 -2.94 -0.52
N LEU A 91 -8.58 -3.18 0.63
CA LEU A 91 -9.64 -4.19 0.73
C LEU A 91 -10.88 -3.76 -0.05
N THR A 92 -11.27 -2.48 0.04
CA THR A 92 -12.37 -1.95 -0.77
C THR A 92 -12.05 -2.09 -2.26
N TRP A 93 -10.80 -1.80 -2.66
CA TRP A 93 -10.39 -1.91 -4.06
C TRP A 93 -10.42 -3.35 -4.58
N ILE A 94 -10.13 -4.34 -3.73
CA ILE A 94 -10.30 -5.77 -4.06
C ILE A 94 -11.79 -6.12 -4.21
N LEU A 95 -12.62 -5.72 -3.24
CA LEU A 95 -14.04 -6.06 -3.22
C LEU A 95 -14.78 -5.48 -4.43
N ASP A 96 -14.39 -4.28 -4.85
CA ASP A 96 -14.97 -3.54 -5.98
C ASP A 96 -14.30 -3.84 -7.34
N ASP A 97 -13.41 -4.85 -7.42
CA ASP A 97 -12.69 -5.26 -8.65
C ASP A 97 -11.90 -4.11 -9.32
N ILE A 98 -11.43 -3.15 -8.52
CA ILE A 98 -10.64 -2.00 -8.98
C ILE A 98 -9.20 -2.42 -9.28
N ILE A 99 -8.64 -3.30 -8.45
CA ILE A 99 -7.28 -3.82 -8.61
C ILE A 99 -7.31 -5.32 -8.90
N ASP A 100 -6.33 -5.78 -9.66
CA ASP A 100 -6.16 -7.18 -10.07
C ASP A 100 -5.17 -7.92 -9.14
N GLY A 101 -4.42 -7.18 -8.33
CA GLY A 101 -3.51 -7.74 -7.36
C GLY A 101 -3.00 -6.76 -6.32
N VAL A 102 -2.31 -7.31 -5.32
CA VAL A 102 -1.61 -6.56 -4.28
C VAL A 102 -0.17 -7.03 -4.15
N LEU A 103 0.74 -6.08 -4.00
CA LEU A 103 2.10 -6.30 -3.52
C LEU A 103 2.15 -5.91 -2.05
N LEU A 104 2.28 -6.91 -1.19
CA LEU A 104 2.33 -6.73 0.25
C LEU A 104 3.72 -6.25 0.66
N GLU A 105 3.74 -5.05 1.24
CA GLU A 105 4.88 -4.43 1.88
C GLU A 105 4.76 -4.55 3.41
N GLY A 106 5.88 -4.72 4.10
CA GLY A 106 5.93 -4.71 5.56
C GLY A 106 7.18 -4.02 6.08
N ALA A 107 7.10 -3.46 7.29
CA ALA A 107 8.30 -3.27 8.11
C ALA A 107 8.63 -4.66 8.64
N TRP A 108 9.44 -5.41 7.89
CA TRP A 108 9.73 -6.79 8.24
C TRP A 108 10.74 -6.84 9.43
N GLU A 109 10.31 -6.35 10.61
CA GLU A 109 11.05 -6.23 11.87
C GLU A 109 10.47 -7.05 13.05
N GLU A 110 11.36 -7.61 13.88
CA GLU A 110 11.10 -8.76 14.76
C GLU A 110 9.80 -8.70 15.57
N GLY A 111 8.97 -9.74 15.42
CA GLY A 111 7.86 -10.06 16.34
C GLY A 111 6.50 -9.45 15.97
N SER A 112 6.44 -8.60 14.92
CA SER A 112 5.17 -8.12 14.35
C SER A 112 4.80 -8.78 13.02
N GLU A 113 5.75 -9.47 12.38
CA GLU A 113 5.78 -9.68 10.92
C GLU A 113 4.90 -10.83 10.42
N ASP A 114 4.99 -12.00 11.07
CA ASP A 114 4.16 -13.15 10.72
C ASP A 114 2.67 -12.81 10.85
N ARG A 115 2.35 -11.95 11.81
CA ARG A 115 0.97 -11.55 12.08
C ARG A 115 0.44 -10.60 11.04
N ASP A 116 1.25 -9.68 10.50
CA ASP A 116 0.79 -8.73 9.48
C ASP A 116 0.54 -9.42 8.15
N TYR A 117 1.52 -10.21 7.69
CA TYR A 117 1.39 -10.92 6.43
C TYR A 117 0.28 -11.98 6.49
N ALA A 118 0.27 -12.84 7.51
CA ALA A 118 -0.79 -13.84 7.66
C ALA A 118 -2.17 -13.19 7.86
N SER A 119 -2.25 -12.04 8.54
CA SER A 119 -3.49 -11.29 8.64
C SER A 119 -3.95 -10.76 7.28
N ALA A 120 -3.05 -10.18 6.46
CA ALA A 120 -3.38 -9.70 5.13
C ALA A 120 -3.90 -10.86 4.25
N LEU A 121 -3.18 -11.98 4.22
CA LEU A 121 -3.62 -13.19 3.51
C LEU A 121 -4.98 -13.69 4.00
N GLY A 122 -5.17 -13.74 5.32
CA GLY A 122 -6.43 -14.17 5.92
C GLY A 122 -7.60 -13.25 5.61
N ILE A 123 -7.36 -11.94 5.47
CA ILE A 123 -8.35 -10.95 5.03
C ILE A 123 -8.68 -11.15 3.55
N ILE A 124 -7.66 -11.24 2.69
CA ILE A 124 -7.83 -11.43 1.24
C ILE A 124 -8.59 -12.73 0.97
N ALA A 125 -8.22 -13.84 1.63
CA ALA A 125 -8.91 -15.12 1.50
C ALA A 125 -10.41 -15.04 1.84
N LYS A 126 -10.78 -14.22 2.83
CA LYS A 126 -12.19 -14.02 3.22
C LYS A 126 -13.01 -13.24 2.19
N THR A 127 -12.37 -12.53 1.26
CA THR A 127 -13.09 -11.81 0.20
C THR A 127 -13.69 -12.77 -0.84
N GLY A 128 -13.13 -13.98 -0.98
CA GLY A 128 -13.49 -14.92 -2.05
C GLY A 128 -13.09 -14.44 -3.45
N LYS A 129 -12.33 -13.35 -3.58
CA LYS A 129 -11.84 -12.83 -4.85
C LYS A 129 -10.56 -13.55 -5.27
N GLU A 130 -10.43 -13.83 -6.56
CA GLU A 130 -9.18 -14.26 -7.17
C GLU A 130 -8.34 -13.02 -7.50
N ILE A 131 -7.30 -12.77 -6.71
CA ILE A 131 -6.37 -11.65 -6.94
C ILE A 131 -4.93 -12.15 -6.92
N GLU A 132 -4.05 -11.47 -7.66
CA GLU A 132 -2.62 -11.69 -7.56
C GLU A 132 -2.09 -11.18 -6.21
N ILE A 133 -1.29 -11.98 -5.51
CA ILE A 133 -0.70 -11.61 -4.21
C ILE A 133 0.79 -11.84 -4.29
N GLY A 134 1.54 -10.74 -4.39
CA GLY A 134 3.00 -10.75 -4.35
C GLY A 134 3.56 -10.20 -3.05
N VAL A 135 4.83 -10.50 -2.79
CA VAL A 135 5.62 -9.93 -1.70
C VAL A 135 6.60 -8.92 -2.27
N MET A 136 6.61 -7.72 -1.69
CA MET A 136 7.57 -6.68 -2.03
C MET A 136 8.53 -6.44 -0.87
N LEU A 137 9.83 -6.54 -1.16
CA LEU A 137 10.89 -6.27 -0.21
C LEU A 137 11.60 -4.96 -0.57
N ARG A 138 12.04 -4.22 0.43
CA ARG A 138 12.87 -3.02 0.27
C ARG A 138 14.32 -3.41 0.07
N ALA A 139 14.89 -2.98 -1.04
CA ALA A 139 16.31 -3.09 -1.29
C ALA A 139 17.12 -2.21 -0.32
N PRO A 140 18.40 -2.54 -0.09
CA PRO A 140 19.30 -1.77 0.76
C PRO A 140 19.34 -0.31 0.30
N SER A 141 19.06 0.61 1.22
CA SER A 141 19.18 2.04 0.93
C SER A 141 20.61 2.55 1.07
N LYS A 142 21.46 1.79 1.78
CA LYS A 142 22.86 2.11 2.08
C LYS A 142 23.70 0.83 2.13
N GLN A 143 25.00 0.99 1.95
CA GLN A 143 25.95 -0.12 2.09
C GLN A 143 25.94 -0.66 3.53
N GLY A 144 25.87 -1.98 3.68
CA GLY A 144 25.85 -2.66 4.98
C GLY A 144 24.47 -2.69 5.66
N ASP A 145 23.40 -2.26 4.98
CA ASP A 145 22.03 -2.37 5.48
C ASP A 145 21.60 -3.86 5.52
N THR A 146 21.46 -4.39 6.72
CA THR A 146 21.04 -5.79 6.96
C THR A 146 19.53 -5.98 6.92
N ALA A 147 18.74 -4.90 6.77
CA ALA A 147 17.29 -4.99 6.72
C ALA A 147 16.82 -5.88 5.56
N LEU A 148 17.48 -5.80 4.39
CA LEU A 148 17.16 -6.67 3.25
C LEU A 148 17.31 -8.15 3.60
N GLN A 149 18.43 -8.53 4.23
CA GLN A 149 18.71 -9.93 4.53
C GLN A 149 17.65 -10.48 5.50
N ARG A 150 17.27 -9.68 6.50
CA ARG A 150 16.19 -10.01 7.43
C ARG A 150 14.85 -10.20 6.72
N GLN A 151 14.51 -9.28 5.82
CA GLN A 151 13.32 -9.37 4.98
C GLN A 151 13.27 -10.67 4.17
N GLN A 152 14.40 -11.04 3.56
CA GLN A 152 14.52 -12.29 2.81
C GLN A 152 14.33 -13.52 3.70
N GLU A 153 14.96 -13.55 4.88
CA GLU A 153 14.85 -14.66 5.83
C GLU A 153 13.39 -14.91 6.25
N ILE A 154 12.62 -13.84 6.50
CA ILE A 154 11.20 -13.92 6.88
C ILE A 154 10.34 -14.47 5.74
N VAL A 155 10.49 -13.91 4.53
CA VAL A 155 9.72 -14.35 3.36
C VAL A 155 10.02 -15.82 3.01
N LEU A 156 11.29 -16.22 3.10
CA LEU A 156 11.72 -17.60 2.89
C LEU A 156 11.19 -18.55 3.98
N ALA A 157 11.19 -18.13 5.26
CA ALA A 157 10.61 -18.92 6.35
C ALA A 157 9.11 -19.19 6.14
N GLN A 158 8.42 -18.32 5.39
CA GLN A 158 7.02 -18.48 4.99
C GLN A 158 6.85 -19.33 3.72
N GLY A 159 7.93 -19.94 3.22
CA GLY A 159 7.94 -20.78 2.01
C GLY A 159 7.76 -20.00 0.72
N ARG A 160 8.08 -18.70 0.71
CA ARG A 160 7.92 -17.82 -0.45
C ARG A 160 9.25 -17.23 -0.90
N ALA A 161 9.30 -16.83 -2.17
CA ALA A 161 10.34 -15.96 -2.70
C ALA A 161 9.77 -14.55 -2.85
N PRO A 162 10.59 -13.50 -2.73
CA PRO A 162 10.16 -12.15 -3.06
C PRO A 162 9.85 -12.05 -4.56
N ASP A 163 8.70 -11.47 -4.88
CA ASP A 163 8.26 -11.25 -6.26
C ASP A 163 8.86 -9.94 -6.81
N TYR A 164 8.98 -8.93 -5.94
CA TYR A 164 9.43 -7.59 -6.31
C TYR A 164 10.39 -6.98 -5.29
N TRP A 165 11.29 -6.14 -5.80
CA TRP A 165 12.21 -5.32 -5.03
C TRP A 165 11.87 -3.84 -5.19
N MET A 166 11.60 -3.14 -4.09
CA MET A 166 11.50 -1.69 -4.07
C MET A 166 12.86 -1.08 -3.82
N ILE A 167 13.38 -0.34 -4.80
CA ILE A 167 14.67 0.35 -4.71
C ILE A 167 14.42 1.85 -4.56
N GLU A 168 14.70 2.38 -3.38
CA GLU A 168 14.61 3.83 -3.12
C GLU A 168 15.95 4.50 -3.42
N VAL A 169 15.97 5.42 -4.38
CA VAL A 169 17.17 6.20 -4.74
C VAL A 169 16.92 7.66 -4.45
N ASN A 170 17.43 8.13 -3.31
CA ASN A 170 17.23 9.50 -2.83
C ASN A 170 18.49 10.38 -3.00
N ASP A 171 19.66 9.77 -3.14
CA ASP A 171 20.95 10.44 -3.30
C ASP A 171 21.94 9.56 -4.08
N GLU A 172 23.17 10.04 -4.26
CA GLU A 172 24.22 9.33 -4.99
C GLU A 172 24.66 8.03 -4.28
N ALA A 173 24.63 8.00 -2.95
CA ALA A 173 24.94 6.80 -2.18
C ALA A 173 23.88 5.71 -2.35
N GLY A 174 22.60 6.09 -2.34
CA GLY A 174 21.48 5.21 -2.66
C GLY A 174 21.53 4.70 -4.09
N LEU A 175 21.95 5.53 -5.05
CA LEU A 175 22.15 5.10 -6.44
C LEU A 175 23.26 4.05 -6.55
N GLN A 176 24.36 4.24 -5.81
CA GLN A 176 25.46 3.27 -5.79
C GLN A 176 25.03 1.95 -5.14
N ALA A 177 24.33 2.01 -3.99
CA ALA A 177 23.77 0.83 -3.33
C ALA A 177 22.79 0.06 -4.24
N ALA A 178 21.94 0.78 -4.97
CA ALA A 178 21.02 0.20 -5.95
C ALA A 178 21.75 -0.55 -7.07
N LYS A 179 22.81 0.04 -7.63
CA LYS A 179 23.63 -0.61 -8.68
C LYS A 179 24.30 -1.88 -8.17
N GLU A 180 24.88 -1.83 -6.98
CA GLU A 180 25.52 -2.99 -6.35
C GLU A 180 24.52 -4.11 -6.09
N PHE A 181 23.34 -3.76 -5.53
CA PHE A 181 22.27 -4.71 -5.30
C PHE A 181 21.80 -5.38 -6.60
N LEU A 182 21.53 -4.60 -7.65
CA LEU A 182 21.11 -5.11 -8.96
C LEU A 182 22.19 -5.96 -9.63
N ALA A 183 23.47 -5.63 -9.46
CA ALA A 183 24.57 -6.42 -9.99
C ALA A 183 24.73 -7.77 -9.28
N ALA A 184 24.33 -7.86 -8.01
CA ALA A 184 24.38 -9.08 -7.21
C ALA A 184 23.17 -10.01 -7.41
N GLN A 185 22.07 -9.52 -7.98
CA GLN A 185 20.89 -10.36 -8.21
C GLN A 185 21.15 -11.39 -9.31
N PRO A 186 20.72 -12.66 -9.13
CA PRO A 186 20.78 -13.64 -10.18
C PRO A 186 19.98 -13.12 -11.38
N ARG A 187 20.64 -12.97 -12.53
CA ARG A 187 19.94 -12.64 -13.77
C ARG A 187 19.09 -13.85 -14.11
N GLY A 188 17.76 -13.70 -14.01
CA GLY A 188 16.83 -14.65 -14.60
C GLY A 188 17.13 -14.82 -16.10
N PRO A 189 16.64 -15.89 -16.73
CA PRO A 189 16.69 -16.00 -18.18
C PRO A 189 16.13 -14.71 -18.79
N ALA A 190 16.82 -14.17 -19.79
CA ALA A 190 16.30 -13.02 -20.52
C ALA A 190 14.88 -13.36 -20.98
N PRO A 191 13.89 -12.47 -20.79
CA PRO A 191 12.56 -12.71 -21.33
C PRO A 191 12.73 -12.95 -22.83
N ASP A 192 12.20 -14.07 -23.32
CA ASP A 192 12.26 -14.41 -24.74
C ASP A 192 11.82 -13.19 -25.54
N ALA A 193 12.71 -12.71 -26.40
CA ALA A 193 12.43 -11.56 -27.24
C ALA A 193 11.19 -11.88 -28.10
N PRO A 194 10.23 -10.93 -28.23
CA PRO A 194 9.02 -11.14 -29.03
C PRO A 194 9.32 -11.38 -30.51
#